data_AF-A0A640TES7-F1
#
_entry.id   AF-A0A640TES7-F1
#
_cell.length_a   1.000
_cell.length_b   1.000
_cell.length_c   1.000
_cell.angle_alpha   90.00
_cell.angle_beta   90.00
_cell.angle_gamma   90.00
#
_symmetry.space_group_name_H-M   'P 1'
#
loop_
_entity.id
_entity.type
_entity.pdbx_description
1 polymer ?
#
loop_
_entity_poly.entity_id
_entity_poly.type
_entity_poly.pdbx_seq_one_letter_code
_entity_poly.pdbx_strand_id
1 'polypeptide(L)'
;MKPPTELRPDTRARSEAVRPPPVAADAGLLLLRLTVGLILAGHGAQKLFGLFGGHGLEATGKGFEALGYRPGTFFAGLAGASEVLGGLGLAAGLLTPLAAAALIGVMINAMALAAPKGLWAEAGGLEYPLTIAVVALTVAATGPGRFALDRPFRWGHGGWRSAAFALVAGGLGAALVLAL
;
A
#
# COMPACT_ATOMS: atom_id res chain seq x y z
N MET A 1 -55.65 36.41 4.62
CA MET A 1 -54.20 36.28 4.81
C MET A 1 -53.92 34.83 5.22
N LYS A 2 -53.35 34.03 4.31
CA LYS A 2 -53.06 32.60 4.56
C LYS A 2 -51.71 32.50 5.30
N PRO A 3 -51.58 31.72 6.38
CA PRO A 3 -50.31 31.63 7.09
C PRO A 3 -49.22 31.03 6.18
N PRO A 4 -47.95 31.46 6.31
CA PRO A 4 -46.85 30.92 5.52
C PRO A 4 -46.66 29.44 5.83
N THR A 5 -46.65 28.62 4.78
CA THR A 5 -46.35 27.19 4.85
C THR A 5 -44.92 27.02 5.36
N GLU A 6 -44.75 26.51 6.59
CA GLU A 6 -43.43 26.10 7.08
C GLU A 6 -42.90 24.96 6.21
N LEU A 7 -41.86 25.23 5.43
CA LEU A 7 -41.05 24.21 4.74
C LEU A 7 -40.36 23.35 5.80
N ARG A 8 -41.01 22.25 6.20
CA ARG A 8 -40.34 21.21 7.00
C ARG A 8 -39.10 20.75 6.23
N PRO A 9 -37.89 20.81 6.83
CA PRO A 9 -36.68 20.33 6.17
C PRO A 9 -36.85 18.85 5.83
N ASP A 10 -36.66 18.53 4.55
CA ASP A 10 -36.86 17.19 4.02
C ASP A 10 -35.94 16.19 4.73
N THR A 11 -36.53 15.40 5.61
CA THR A 11 -35.83 14.46 6.48
C THR A 11 -35.28 13.29 5.66
N ARG A 12 -35.82 13.04 4.44
CA ARG A 12 -35.33 12.00 3.52
C ARG A 12 -33.97 12.35 2.94
N ALA A 13 -33.74 13.62 2.59
CA ALA A 13 -32.45 14.08 2.06
C ALA A 13 -31.29 13.90 3.05
N ARG A 14 -31.55 13.99 4.37
CA ARG A 14 -30.53 13.69 5.40
C ARG A 14 -30.23 12.19 5.55
N SER A 15 -31.18 11.32 5.23
CA SER A 15 -31.03 9.86 5.41
C SER A 15 -30.27 9.19 4.26
N GLU A 16 -30.22 9.80 3.08
CA GLU A 16 -29.45 9.28 1.94
C GLU A 16 -27.95 9.58 2.03
N ALA A 17 -27.57 10.61 2.78
CA ALA A 17 -26.20 11.11 2.86
C ALA A 17 -25.21 10.21 3.64
N VAL A 18 -25.68 9.18 4.35
CA VAL A 18 -24.82 8.28 5.16
C VAL A 18 -25.26 6.82 4.98
N ARG A 19 -25.28 6.32 3.73
CA ARG A 19 -25.30 4.86 3.54
C ARG A 19 -23.87 4.34 3.63
N PRO A 20 -23.56 3.39 4.55
CA PRO A 20 -22.26 2.74 4.52
C PRO A 20 -22.06 2.10 3.13
N PRO A 21 -20.82 2.02 2.63
CA PRO A 21 -20.55 1.39 1.35
C PRO A 21 -21.21 0.01 1.28
N PRO A 22 -21.62 -0.46 0.09
CA PRO A 22 -22.19 -1.79 -0.05
C PRO A 22 -21.23 -2.85 0.49
N VAL A 23 -21.75 -3.93 1.10
CA VAL A 23 -20.93 -5.05 1.61
C VAL A 23 -19.94 -5.57 0.56
N ALA A 24 -20.37 -5.58 -0.71
CA ALA A 24 -19.53 -5.96 -1.84
C ALA A 24 -18.30 -5.08 -2.03
N ALA A 25 -18.40 -3.76 -1.83
CA ALA A 25 -17.26 -2.85 -1.96
C ALA A 25 -16.21 -3.10 -0.88
N ASP A 26 -16.64 -3.31 0.37
CA ASP A 26 -15.71 -3.65 1.44
C ASP A 26 -15.10 -5.05 1.30
N ALA A 27 -15.87 -6.01 0.78
CA ALA A 27 -15.34 -7.33 0.45
C ALA A 27 -14.29 -7.23 -0.66
N GLY A 28 -14.53 -6.39 -1.68
CA GLY A 28 -13.55 -6.09 -2.72
C GLY A 28 -12.26 -5.48 -2.17
N LEU A 29 -12.37 -4.52 -1.24
CA LEU A 29 -11.21 -3.95 -0.55
C LEU A 29 -10.45 -5.00 0.28
N LEU A 30 -11.17 -5.89 0.97
CA LEU A 30 -10.55 -6.99 1.69
C LEU A 30 -9.78 -7.92 0.74
N LEU A 31 -10.37 -8.30 -0.40
CA LEU A 31 -9.71 -9.16 -1.40
C LEU A 31 -8.46 -8.49 -1.98
N LEU A 32 -8.52 -7.20 -2.32
CA LEU A 32 -7.36 -6.43 -2.77
C LEU A 32 -6.25 -6.43 -1.72
N ARG A 33 -6.61 -6.12 -0.47
CA ARG A 33 -5.67 -6.09 0.66
C ARG A 33 -5.02 -7.43 0.91
N LEU A 34 -5.80 -8.52 0.97
CA LEU A 34 -5.27 -9.86 1.19
C LEU A 34 -4.37 -10.30 0.04
N THR A 35 -4.80 -10.10 -1.21
CA THR A 35 -4.04 -10.55 -2.38
C THR A 35 -2.71 -9.81 -2.48
N VAL A 36 -2.75 -8.48 -2.55
CA VAL A 36 -1.53 -7.67 -2.69
C VAL A 36 -0.68 -7.75 -1.43
N GLY A 37 -1.29 -7.61 -0.25
CA GLY A 37 -0.57 -7.63 1.01
C GLY A 37 0.17 -8.95 1.26
N LEU A 38 -0.48 -10.10 1.03
CA LEU A 38 0.16 -11.40 1.25
C LEU A 38 1.20 -11.75 0.17
N ILE A 39 0.99 -11.34 -1.08
CA ILE A 39 2.01 -11.50 -2.14
C ILE A 39 3.28 -10.72 -1.76
N LEU A 40 3.14 -9.46 -1.34
CA LEU A 40 4.28 -8.65 -0.92
C LEU A 40 4.93 -9.21 0.34
N ALA A 41 4.15 -9.69 1.31
CA ALA A 41 4.71 -10.38 2.47
C ALA A 41 5.49 -11.66 2.08
N GLY A 42 5.01 -12.39 1.07
CA GLY A 42 5.72 -13.53 0.48
C GLY A 42 7.06 -13.12 -0.15
N HIS A 43 7.08 -12.05 -0.94
CA HIS A 43 8.32 -11.49 -1.50
C HIS A 43 9.30 -11.06 -0.41
N GLY A 44 8.81 -10.41 0.64
CA GLY A 44 9.65 -10.01 1.76
C GLY A 44 10.20 -11.22 2.52
N ALA A 45 9.39 -12.27 2.70
CA ALA A 45 9.81 -13.52 3.32
C ALA A 45 10.84 -14.29 2.46
N GLN A 46 10.73 -14.23 1.13
CA GLN A 46 11.74 -14.75 0.21
C GLN A 46 13.09 -14.03 0.40
N LYS A 47 13.05 -12.69 0.53
CA LYS A 47 14.25 -11.87 0.73
C LYS A 47 14.88 -12.08 2.10
N LEU A 48 14.08 -12.08 3.17
CA LEU A 48 14.61 -12.15 4.55
C LEU A 48 14.97 -13.56 4.98
N PHE A 49 14.08 -14.51 4.72
CA PHE A 49 14.10 -15.82 5.36
C PHE A 49 14.33 -16.97 4.38
N GLY A 50 14.36 -16.70 3.07
CA GLY A 50 14.48 -17.74 2.04
C GLY A 50 13.25 -18.65 1.93
N LEU A 51 12.11 -18.23 2.50
CA LEU A 51 10.86 -18.97 2.41
C LEU A 51 10.29 -18.93 0.99
N PHE A 52 9.39 -19.85 0.66
CA PHE A 52 8.72 -19.90 -0.65
C PHE A 52 9.68 -19.93 -1.85
N GLY A 53 10.80 -20.65 -1.72
CA GLY A 53 11.84 -20.75 -2.75
C GLY A 53 12.70 -19.49 -2.91
N GLY A 54 12.71 -18.61 -1.92
CA GLY A 54 13.54 -17.40 -1.92
C GLY A 54 15.02 -17.66 -1.67
N HIS A 55 15.86 -16.69 -2.01
CA HIS A 55 17.32 -16.79 -1.88
C HIS A 55 17.84 -16.49 -0.47
N GLY A 56 16.99 -15.92 0.40
CA GLY A 56 17.40 -15.48 1.74
C GLY A 56 18.26 -14.22 1.72
N LEU A 57 18.56 -13.72 2.93
CA LEU A 57 19.06 -12.36 3.11
C LEU A 57 20.44 -12.14 2.49
N GLU A 58 21.36 -13.08 2.66
CA GLU A 58 22.74 -12.91 2.18
C GLU A 58 22.82 -12.89 0.65
N ALA A 59 22.16 -13.84 -0.02
CA ALA A 59 22.15 -13.90 -1.48
C ALA A 59 21.36 -12.72 -2.09
N THR A 60 20.24 -12.34 -1.48
CA THR A 60 19.51 -11.12 -1.86
C THR A 60 20.39 -9.88 -1.70
N GLY A 61 21.16 -9.81 -0.61
CA GLY A 61 22.12 -8.73 -0.35
C GLY A 61 23.15 -8.57 -1.46
N LYS A 62 23.75 -9.68 -1.92
CA LYS A 62 24.68 -9.67 -3.08
C LYS A 62 24.01 -9.13 -4.34
N GLY A 63 22.75 -9.48 -4.58
CA GLY A 63 21.95 -8.95 -5.69
C GLY A 63 21.71 -7.45 -5.59
N PHE A 64 21.38 -6.94 -4.40
CA PHE A 64 21.21 -5.51 -4.15
C PHE A 64 22.52 -4.73 -4.35
N GLU A 65 23.65 -5.30 -3.93
CA GLU A 65 24.98 -4.73 -4.17
C GLU A 65 25.32 -4.62 -5.66
N ALA A 66 24.97 -5.63 -6.45
CA ALA A 66 25.13 -5.61 -7.90
C ALA A 66 24.24 -4.55 -8.59
N LEU A 67 23.12 -4.17 -7.96
CA LEU A 67 22.21 -3.12 -8.39
C LEU A 67 22.65 -1.72 -7.91
N GLY A 68 23.72 -1.62 -7.11
CA GLY A 68 24.29 -0.35 -6.63
C GLY A 68 23.98 0.01 -5.18
N TYR A 69 23.13 -0.76 -4.49
CA TYR A 69 22.80 -0.51 -3.08
C TYR A 69 23.90 -1.06 -2.16
N ARG A 70 24.60 -0.18 -1.41
CA ARG A 70 25.74 -0.58 -0.57
C ARG A 70 25.64 -0.04 0.86
N PRO A 71 25.70 -0.88 1.91
CA PRO A 71 25.88 -2.34 1.89
C PRO A 71 24.62 -3.11 1.47
N GLY A 72 24.76 -4.10 0.59
CA GLY A 72 23.62 -4.75 -0.07
C GLY A 72 22.72 -5.51 0.90
N THR A 73 23.30 -6.19 1.88
CA THR A 73 22.56 -6.92 2.93
C THR A 73 21.66 -6.00 3.76
N PHE A 74 22.09 -4.76 4.02
CA PHE A 74 21.28 -3.77 4.74
C PHE A 74 20.04 -3.40 3.93
N PHE A 75 20.22 -3.01 2.66
CA PHE A 75 19.10 -2.62 1.80
C PHE A 75 18.19 -3.80 1.44
N ALA A 76 18.72 -5.01 1.29
CA ALA A 76 17.93 -6.23 1.13
C ALA A 76 17.07 -6.49 2.38
N GLY A 77 17.65 -6.30 3.58
CA GLY A 77 16.94 -6.40 4.85
C GLY A 77 15.84 -5.33 4.97
N LEU A 78 16.15 -4.09 4.63
CA LEU A 78 15.20 -2.98 4.66
C LEU A 78 14.03 -3.20 3.68
N ALA A 79 14.32 -3.61 2.44
CA ALA A 79 13.31 -3.92 1.44
C ALA A 79 12.44 -5.09 1.88
N GLY A 80 13.06 -6.20 2.31
CA GLY A 80 12.34 -7.38 2.78
C GLY A 80 11.46 -7.10 4.00
N ALA A 81 11.96 -6.34 4.98
CA ALA A 81 11.18 -5.96 6.16
C ALA A 81 10.01 -5.04 5.80
N SER A 82 10.24 -4.07 4.89
CA SER A 82 9.19 -3.18 4.40
C SER A 82 8.08 -3.94 3.67
N GLU A 83 8.45 -4.94 2.86
CA GLU A 83 7.50 -5.81 2.16
C GLU A 83 6.72 -6.73 3.11
N VAL A 84 7.37 -7.35 4.10
CA VAL A 84 6.68 -8.19 5.10
C VAL A 84 5.75 -7.36 5.96
N LEU A 85 6.26 -6.30 6.60
CA LEU A 85 5.48 -5.51 7.55
C LEU A 85 4.41 -4.69 6.83
N GLY A 86 4.75 -4.08 5.70
CA GLY A 86 3.79 -3.35 4.87
C GLY A 86 2.75 -4.28 4.26
N GLY A 87 3.14 -5.45 3.77
CA GLY A 87 2.23 -6.44 3.20
C GLY A 87 1.25 -7.00 4.22
N LEU A 88 1.73 -7.44 5.39
CA LEU A 88 0.88 -7.95 6.47
C LEU A 88 0.00 -6.84 7.06
N GLY A 89 0.53 -5.62 7.25
CA GLY A 89 -0.24 -4.47 7.71
C GLY A 89 -1.37 -4.13 6.74
N LEU A 90 -1.11 -4.13 5.43
CA LEU A 90 -2.13 -3.91 4.41
C LEU A 90 -3.18 -5.03 4.43
N ALA A 91 -2.76 -6.30 4.45
CA ALA A 91 -3.64 -7.46 4.48
C ALA A 91 -4.58 -7.45 5.71
N ALA A 92 -4.05 -7.13 6.88
CA ALA A 92 -4.83 -7.00 8.11
C ALA A 92 -5.72 -5.74 8.14
N GLY A 93 -5.39 -4.72 7.34
CA GLY A 93 -5.95 -3.39 7.51
C GLY A 93 -5.53 -2.85 8.89
N LEU A 94 -4.21 -2.78 9.10
CA LEU A 94 -3.57 -2.28 10.32
C LEU A 94 -2.53 -1.23 9.93
N LEU A 95 -2.63 -0.04 10.54
CA LEU A 95 -1.80 1.11 10.23
C LEU A 95 -1.76 1.37 8.71
N THR A 96 -2.92 1.26 8.06
CA THR A 96 -3.09 1.26 6.60
C THR A 96 -2.26 2.32 5.86
N PRO A 97 -2.25 3.61 6.24
CA PRO A 97 -1.41 4.60 5.55
C PRO A 97 0.10 4.36 5.70
N LEU A 98 0.56 3.81 6.83
CA LEU A 98 1.96 3.45 7.04
C LEU A 98 2.35 2.18 6.27
N ALA A 99 1.48 1.17 6.28
CA ALA A 99 1.65 -0.05 5.49
C ALA A 99 1.73 0.29 3.99
N ALA A 100 0.83 1.14 3.50
CA ALA A 100 0.87 1.65 2.13
C ALA A 100 2.15 2.45 1.85
N ALA A 101 2.60 3.32 2.77
CA ALA A 101 3.84 4.07 2.61
C ALA A 101 5.06 3.16 2.41
N ALA A 102 5.18 2.10 3.23
CA ALA A 102 6.26 1.13 3.13
C ALA A 102 6.27 0.45 1.75
N LEU A 103 5.10 -0.03 1.29
CA LEU A 103 5.00 -0.68 -0.03
C LEU A 103 5.26 0.29 -1.17
N ILE A 104 4.71 1.51 -1.13
CA ILE A 104 4.97 2.56 -2.12
C ILE A 104 6.48 2.86 -2.20
N GLY A 105 7.16 2.99 -1.07
CA GLY A 105 8.59 3.28 -1.04
C GLY A 105 9.44 2.17 -1.68
N VAL A 106 9.14 0.90 -1.40
CA VAL A 106 9.81 -0.24 -2.05
C VAL A 106 9.51 -0.25 -3.56
N MET A 107 8.27 0.00 -3.96
CA MET A 107 7.90 0.02 -5.37
C MET A 107 8.53 1.18 -6.13
N ILE A 108 8.74 2.36 -5.50
CA ILE A 108 9.49 3.47 -6.13
C ILE A 108 10.94 3.07 -6.40
N ASN A 109 11.62 2.42 -5.45
CA ASN A 109 12.98 1.90 -5.67
C ASN A 109 13.00 0.85 -6.80
N ALA A 110 12.01 -0.04 -6.83
CA ALA A 110 11.87 -1.02 -7.90
C ALA A 110 11.63 -0.33 -9.27
N MET A 111 10.79 0.70 -9.32
CA MET A 111 10.55 1.48 -10.54
C MET A 111 11.81 2.19 -11.03
N ALA A 112 12.65 2.73 -10.15
CA ALA A 112 13.91 3.38 -10.53
C ALA A 112 14.83 2.41 -11.29
N LEU A 113 14.88 1.15 -10.88
CA LEU A 113 15.65 0.09 -11.56
C LEU A 113 14.96 -0.44 -12.83
N ALA A 114 13.62 -0.42 -12.85
CA ALA A 114 12.82 -0.97 -13.94
C ALA A 114 12.61 0.02 -15.10
N ALA A 115 12.70 1.34 -14.85
CA ALA A 115 12.44 2.37 -15.85
C ALA A 115 13.23 2.20 -17.17
N PRO A 116 14.53 1.84 -17.16
CA PRO A 116 15.27 1.61 -18.41
C PRO A 116 14.78 0.41 -19.22
N LYS A 117 14.02 -0.51 -18.61
CA LYS A 117 13.51 -1.75 -19.23
C LYS A 117 12.14 -1.58 -19.88
N GLY A 118 11.55 -0.38 -19.81
CA GLY A 118 10.25 -0.07 -20.39
C GLY A 118 9.08 -0.45 -19.49
N LEU A 119 7.90 -0.63 -20.09
CA LEU A 119 6.65 -0.84 -19.35
C LEU A 119 6.47 -2.30 -18.90
N TRP A 120 6.67 -3.26 -19.81
CA TRP A 120 6.14 -4.61 -19.66
C TRP A 120 6.90 -5.48 -18.67
N ALA A 121 6.16 -6.24 -17.85
CA ALA A 121 6.72 -7.09 -16.79
C ALA A 121 7.63 -8.21 -17.33
N GLU A 122 7.40 -8.71 -18.54
CA GLU A 122 8.24 -9.74 -19.17
C GLU A 122 9.68 -9.27 -19.40
N ALA A 123 9.86 -7.96 -19.62
CA ALA A 123 11.17 -7.33 -19.72
C ALA A 123 11.73 -6.90 -18.35
N GLY A 124 11.00 -7.13 -17.26
CA GLY A 124 11.29 -6.58 -15.93
C GLY A 124 11.00 -5.08 -15.81
N GLY A 125 10.02 -4.59 -16.58
CA GLY A 125 9.62 -3.19 -16.66
C GLY A 125 8.73 -2.70 -15.50
N LEU A 126 8.15 -1.51 -15.70
CA LEU A 126 7.42 -0.74 -14.68
C LEU A 126 6.05 -1.32 -14.27
N GLU A 127 5.45 -2.18 -15.09
CA GLU A 127 4.06 -2.63 -14.95
C GLU A 127 3.75 -3.18 -13.55
N TYR A 128 4.57 -4.11 -13.06
CA TYR A 128 4.37 -4.72 -11.75
C TYR A 128 4.53 -3.71 -10.60
N PRO A 129 5.68 -3.02 -10.43
CA PRO A 129 5.84 -2.11 -9.30
C PRO A 129 4.89 -0.91 -9.34
N LEU A 130 4.55 -0.39 -10.53
CA LEU A 130 3.56 0.66 -10.68
C LEU A 130 2.18 0.20 -10.22
N THR A 131 1.74 -0.98 -10.65
CA THR A 131 0.44 -1.53 -10.29
C THR A 131 0.31 -1.69 -8.77
N ILE A 132 1.32 -2.27 -8.12
CA ILE A 132 1.32 -2.46 -6.65
C ILE A 132 1.31 -1.11 -5.93
N ALA A 133 2.11 -0.13 -6.37
CA ALA A 133 2.12 1.19 -5.76
C ALA A 133 0.75 1.89 -5.85
N VAL A 134 0.10 1.81 -7.02
CA VAL A 134 -1.24 2.39 -7.24
C VAL A 134 -2.30 1.69 -6.40
N VAL A 135 -2.24 0.37 -6.26
CA VAL A 135 -3.18 -0.36 -5.38
C VAL A 135 -2.97 0.04 -3.92
N ALA A 136 -1.73 0.11 -3.43
CA ALA A 136 -1.43 0.54 -2.07
C ALA A 136 -1.93 1.98 -1.81
N LEU A 137 -1.71 2.90 -2.77
CA LEU A 137 -2.20 4.27 -2.68
C LEU A 137 -3.74 4.34 -2.70
N THR A 138 -4.38 3.51 -3.53
CA THR A 138 -5.84 3.41 -3.61
C THR A 138 -6.42 2.95 -2.28
N VAL A 139 -5.86 1.90 -1.66
CA VAL A 139 -6.31 1.44 -0.33
C VAL A 139 -6.09 2.52 0.74
N ALA A 140 -5.00 3.29 0.69
CA ALA A 140 -4.81 4.42 1.59
C ALA A 140 -5.84 5.55 1.37
N ALA A 141 -6.23 5.79 0.13
CA ALA A 141 -7.20 6.82 -0.25
C ALA A 141 -8.65 6.42 0.08
N THR A 142 -9.04 5.18 -0.19
CA THR A 142 -10.40 4.68 0.07
C THR A 142 -10.58 4.23 1.52
N GLY A 143 -9.49 3.89 2.21
CA GLY A 143 -9.49 3.29 3.53
C GLY A 143 -9.53 1.76 3.48
N PRO A 144 -9.23 1.09 4.61
CA PRO A 144 -9.11 -0.38 4.64
C PRO A 144 -10.46 -1.13 4.64
N GLY A 145 -11.58 -0.41 4.71
CA GLY A 145 -12.92 -0.98 4.67
C GLY A 145 -13.36 -1.63 5.98
N ARG A 146 -14.60 -2.14 6.01
CA ARG A 146 -15.26 -2.62 7.25
C ARG A 146 -14.58 -3.79 7.95
N PHE A 147 -13.77 -4.56 7.23
CA PHE A 147 -13.08 -5.78 7.68
C PHE A 147 -11.64 -5.51 8.15
N ALA A 148 -11.26 -4.25 8.34
CA ALA A 148 -9.96 -3.87 8.87
C ALA A 148 -9.87 -4.11 10.39
N LEU A 149 -8.72 -4.58 10.86
CA LEU A 149 -8.49 -4.76 12.30
C LEU A 149 -8.35 -3.43 13.04
N ASP A 150 -7.85 -2.37 12.39
CA ASP A 150 -7.63 -1.05 13.00
C ASP A 150 -8.81 -0.08 12.85
N ARG A 151 -10.01 -0.59 12.53
CA ARG A 151 -11.23 0.20 12.37
C ARG A 151 -11.51 1.24 13.48
N PRO A 152 -11.26 0.98 14.78
CA PRO A 152 -11.53 1.99 15.81
C PRO A 152 -10.49 3.14 15.85
N PHE A 153 -9.37 3.02 15.13
CA PHE A 153 -8.31 4.02 15.17
C PHE A 153 -8.47 5.10 14.09
N ARG A 154 -7.91 6.30 14.36
CA ARG A 154 -8.05 7.51 13.54
C ARG A 154 -7.58 7.37 12.08
N TRP A 155 -6.67 6.43 11.82
CA TRP A 155 -6.10 6.10 10.50
C TRP A 155 -6.94 5.09 9.70
N GLY A 156 -7.96 4.47 10.31
CA GLY A 156 -8.81 3.45 9.70
C GLY A 156 -9.92 3.98 8.77
N HIS A 157 -9.99 5.29 8.55
CA HIS A 157 -11.04 5.94 7.74
C HIS A 157 -10.63 6.30 6.31
N GLY A 158 -9.35 6.13 5.94
CA GLY A 158 -8.87 6.50 4.61
C GLY A 158 -8.84 8.01 4.36
N GLY A 159 -9.09 8.41 3.10
CA GLY A 159 -9.16 9.80 2.65
C GLY A 159 -7.87 10.35 2.05
N TRP A 160 -7.98 11.48 1.34
CA TRP A 160 -6.85 12.12 0.65
C TRP A 160 -5.68 12.50 1.56
N ARG A 161 -5.93 12.80 2.85
CA ARG A 161 -4.86 13.06 3.83
C ARG A 161 -4.03 11.81 4.09
N SER A 162 -4.69 10.65 4.18
CA SER A 162 -4.04 9.34 4.37
C SER A 162 -3.27 8.93 3.13
N ALA A 163 -3.84 9.14 1.94
CA ALA A 163 -3.17 8.91 0.66
C ALA A 163 -1.94 9.82 0.46
N ALA A 164 -2.10 11.13 0.72
CA ALA A 164 -1.00 12.09 0.63
C ALA A 164 0.11 11.76 1.63
N PHE A 165 -0.24 11.40 2.86
CA PHE A 165 0.74 10.92 3.83
C PHE A 165 1.48 9.68 3.32
N ALA A 166 0.76 8.66 2.83
CA ALA A 166 1.37 7.42 2.36
C ALA A 166 2.33 7.68 1.18
N LEU A 167 1.90 8.52 0.22
CA LEU A 167 2.70 8.87 -0.94
C LEU A 167 3.94 9.69 -0.55
N VAL A 168 3.79 10.70 0.30
CA VAL A 168 4.91 11.55 0.74
C VAL A 168 5.89 10.77 1.60
N ALA A 169 5.41 10.02 2.59
CA ALA A 169 6.27 9.23 3.46
C ALA A 169 7.00 8.13 2.68
N GLY A 170 6.29 7.41 1.81
CA GLY A 170 6.88 6.39 0.94
C GLY A 170 7.88 6.98 -0.05
N GLY A 171 7.54 8.13 -0.67
CA GLY A 171 8.41 8.84 -1.60
C GLY A 171 9.67 9.40 -0.93
N LEU A 172 9.56 9.99 0.25
CA LEU A 172 10.72 10.48 1.03
C LEU A 172 11.61 9.32 1.47
N GLY A 173 11.02 8.22 1.95
CA GLY A 173 11.76 7.01 2.29
C GLY A 173 12.51 6.44 1.09
N ALA A 174 11.85 6.39 -0.08
CA ALA A 174 12.48 5.93 -1.31
C ALA A 174 13.61 6.85 -1.77
N ALA A 175 13.40 8.16 -1.75
CA ALA A 175 14.40 9.15 -2.11
C ALA A 175 15.63 9.06 -1.21
N LEU A 176 15.42 8.86 0.10
CA LEU A 176 16.53 8.63 1.03
C LEU A 176 17.31 7.37 0.68
N VAL A 177 16.62 6.25 0.41
CA VAL A 177 17.28 4.99 0.02
C VAL A 177 18.07 5.14 -1.28
N LEU A 178 17.54 5.83 -2.28
CA LEU A 178 18.24 6.08 -3.55
C LEU A 178 19.44 7.04 -3.42
N ALA A 179 19.50 7.82 -2.34
CA ALA A 179 20.58 8.78 -2.07
C ALA A 179 21.73 8.20 -1.23
N LEU A 180 21.56 6.97 -0.70
CA LEU A 180 22.54 6.26 0.12
C LEU A 180 23.27 5.19 -0.69
#